data_AF-A0A524F5G4-F1
#
_entry.id   AF-A0A524F5G4-F1
#
_cell.length_a   1.000
_cell.length_b   1.000
_cell.length_c   1.000
_cell.angle_alpha   90.00
_cell.angle_beta   90.00
_cell.angle_gamma   90.00
#
_symmetry.space_group_name_H-M   'P 1'
#
loop_
_entity.id
_entity.type
_entity.pdbx_description
1 polymer ?
#
loop_
_entity_poly.entity_id
_entity_poly.type
_entity_poly.pdbx_seq_one_letter_code
_entity_poly.pdbx_strand_id
1 'polypeptide(L)'
;MPNGTSVTLHMHDSIISFEKFHKYPNFLFQALSNTSLVLLCYDLNNSEALQNIREWIQLIRSTPKSKGNICLVGCKSDLPLSVDLTLAKDITETYNLEFHEITSAKEMKNVNYLFQHCADWCYRRAEISQINSEKEKK
;
A
#
# COMPACT_ATOMS: atom_id res chain seq x y z
N MET A 1 -11.10 -15.11 -5.84
CA MET A 1 -11.17 -15.03 -7.31
C MET A 1 -12.24 -15.97 -7.88
N PRO A 2 -13.20 -15.48 -8.69
CA PRO A 2 -14.13 -16.35 -9.42
C PRO A 2 -13.39 -17.22 -10.46
N ASN A 3 -13.93 -18.41 -10.74
CA ASN A 3 -13.72 -19.20 -11.97
C ASN A 3 -12.27 -19.40 -12.47
N GLY A 4 -11.35 -19.86 -11.61
CA GLY A 4 -10.02 -20.28 -12.07
C GLY A 4 -9.13 -19.15 -12.61
N THR A 5 -9.53 -17.89 -12.43
CA THR A 5 -8.73 -16.73 -12.81
C THR A 5 -7.51 -16.59 -11.90
N SER A 6 -6.32 -16.52 -12.52
CA SER A 6 -5.06 -16.28 -11.85
C SER A 6 -4.63 -14.82 -11.98
N VAL A 7 -4.14 -14.23 -10.90
CA VAL A 7 -3.54 -12.90 -10.88
C VAL A 7 -2.08 -13.04 -10.48
N THR A 8 -1.18 -12.46 -11.28
CA THR A 8 0.25 -12.41 -10.96
C THR A 8 0.57 -11.05 -10.33
N LEU A 9 1.07 -11.07 -9.10
CA LEU A 9 1.57 -9.88 -8.43
C LEU A 9 3.06 -9.67 -8.76
N HIS A 10 3.38 -8.58 -9.43
CA HIS A 10 4.75 -8.12 -9.61
C HIS A 10 5.11 -7.19 -8.47
N MET A 11 5.90 -7.69 -7.51
CA MET A 11 6.28 -6.95 -6.31
C MET A 11 7.65 -6.30 -6.50
N HIS A 12 7.74 -5.03 -6.15
CA HIS A 12 8.99 -4.26 -6.14
C HIS A 12 9.29 -3.86 -4.70
N ASP A 13 10.44 -4.30 -4.17
CA ASP A 13 10.94 -3.84 -2.88
C ASP A 13 11.91 -2.68 -3.09
N SER A 14 11.71 -1.59 -2.36
CA SER A 14 12.46 -0.35 -2.53
C SER A 14 13.04 0.07 -1.19
N ILE A 15 14.37 0.11 -1.09
CA ILE A 15 15.06 0.64 0.08
C ILE A 15 15.09 2.17 -0.04
N ILE A 16 13.97 2.81 0.29
CA ILE A 16 13.89 4.27 0.33
C ILE A 16 13.69 4.67 1.79
N SER A 17 14.79 5.02 2.46
CA SER A 17 14.68 5.65 3.77
C SER A 17 14.15 7.07 3.64
N PHE A 18 13.49 7.56 4.68
CA PHE A 18 13.01 8.93 4.76
C PHE A 18 14.12 9.97 4.45
N GLU A 19 15.34 9.73 4.95
CA GLU A 19 16.49 10.61 4.67
C GLU A 19 16.98 10.55 3.21
N LYS A 20 17.02 9.35 2.62
CA LYS A 20 17.41 9.19 1.19
C LYS A 20 16.33 9.73 0.26
N PHE A 21 15.10 9.82 0.75
CA PHE A 21 13.94 10.21 -0.02
C PHE A 21 13.98 11.70 -0.45
N HIS A 22 14.23 12.63 0.47
CA HIS A 22 14.40 14.06 0.12
C HIS A 22 15.56 14.29 -0.85
N LYS A 23 16.56 13.42 -0.80
CA LYS A 23 17.77 13.51 -1.63
C LYS A 23 17.56 12.97 -3.05
N TYR A 24 16.64 12.02 -3.26
CA TYR A 24 16.47 11.31 -4.54
C TYR A 24 15.00 11.05 -4.92
N PRO A 25 14.15 12.09 -5.09
CA PRO A 25 12.72 11.93 -5.38
C PRO A 25 12.42 11.22 -6.70
N ASN A 26 13.30 11.36 -7.70
CA ASN A 26 13.14 10.73 -9.02
C ASN A 26 13.12 9.20 -8.96
N PHE A 27 13.83 8.59 -8.01
CA PHE A 27 13.84 7.13 -7.86
C PHE A 27 12.47 6.62 -7.40
N LEU A 28 11.84 7.34 -6.46
CA LEU A 28 10.47 7.04 -6.03
C LEU A 28 9.49 7.21 -7.18
N PHE A 29 9.59 8.30 -7.94
CA PHE A 29 8.70 8.53 -9.08
C PHE A 29 8.80 7.42 -10.13
N GLN A 30 10.01 6.94 -10.40
CA GLN A 30 10.22 5.82 -11.32
C GLN A 30 9.60 4.54 -10.77
N ALA A 31 9.83 4.18 -9.50
CA ALA A 31 9.24 3.01 -8.88
C ALA A 31 7.70 3.05 -8.86
N LEU A 32 7.10 4.24 -8.65
CA LEU A 32 5.64 4.40 -8.58
C LEU A 32 4.97 4.47 -9.94
N SER A 33 5.69 4.85 -11.00
CA SER A 33 5.09 5.20 -12.30
C SER A 33 4.32 4.07 -13.00
N ASN A 34 4.59 2.80 -12.68
CA ASN A 34 3.89 1.63 -13.21
C ASN A 34 3.27 0.76 -12.09
N THR A 35 3.08 1.32 -10.90
CA THR A 35 2.60 0.58 -9.73
C THR A 35 1.09 0.73 -9.57
N SER A 36 0.36 -0.39 -9.49
CA SER A 36 -1.10 -0.38 -9.31
C SER A 36 -1.54 -0.15 -7.86
N LEU A 37 -0.78 -0.68 -6.90
CA LEU A 37 -1.06 -0.63 -5.47
C LEU A 37 0.26 -0.49 -4.70
N VAL A 38 0.30 0.40 -3.71
CA VAL A 38 1.46 0.64 -2.85
C VAL A 38 1.18 0.10 -1.46
N LEU A 39 2.06 -0.76 -0.96
CA LEU A 39 2.06 -1.18 0.44
C LEU A 39 2.97 -0.24 1.23
N LEU A 40 2.35 0.56 2.09
CA LEU A 40 3.08 1.47 2.96
C LEU A 40 3.20 0.85 4.35
N CYS A 41 4.39 0.33 4.64
CA CYS A 41 4.65 -0.45 5.84
C CYS A 41 5.21 0.42 6.97
N TYR A 42 4.72 0.22 8.19
CA TYR A 42 5.30 0.77 9.41
C TYR A 42 5.48 -0.34 10.46
N ASP A 43 6.36 -0.10 11.42
CA ASP A 43 6.62 -1.02 12.52
C ASP A 43 5.66 -0.71 13.69
N LEU A 44 4.91 -1.71 14.18
CA LEU A 44 3.98 -1.56 15.30
C LEU A 44 4.66 -1.27 16.64
N ASN A 45 5.99 -1.40 16.70
CA ASN A 45 6.80 -1.11 17.88
C ASN A 45 7.62 0.18 17.71
N ASN A 46 7.35 0.97 16.67
CA ASN A 46 7.98 2.25 16.43
C ASN A 46 6.93 3.34 16.16
N SER A 47 6.65 4.14 17.18
CA SER A 47 5.66 5.22 17.11
C SER A 47 6.06 6.36 16.16
N GLU A 48 7.35 6.62 15.99
CA GLU A 48 7.87 7.59 15.03
C GLU A 48 7.61 7.13 13.58
N ALA A 49 7.71 5.82 13.32
CA ALA A 49 7.42 5.27 11.99
C ALA A 49 5.98 5.56 11.56
N LEU A 50 4.99 5.48 12.46
CA LEU A 50 3.60 5.84 12.13
C LEU A 50 3.43 7.35 11.91
N GLN A 51 4.14 8.20 12.64
CA GLN A 51 4.05 9.66 12.44
C GLN A 51 4.50 10.06 11.04
N ASN A 52 5.56 9.43 10.53
CA ASN A 52 6.11 9.71 9.20
C ASN A 52 5.22 9.22 8.04
N ILE A 53 4.21 8.37 8.29
CA ILE A 53 3.31 7.83 7.26
C ILE A 53 2.56 8.94 6.50
N ARG A 54 2.18 10.01 7.19
CA ARG A 54 1.43 11.12 6.58
C ARG A 54 2.21 11.80 5.47
N GLU A 55 3.51 12.00 5.69
CA GLU A 55 4.40 12.61 4.71
C GLU A 55 4.62 11.68 3.51
N TRP A 56 4.77 10.38 3.76
CA TRP A 56 4.83 9.38 2.69
C TRP A 56 3.58 9.39 1.81
N ILE A 57 2.39 9.48 2.40
CA ILE A 57 1.13 9.52 1.65
C ILE A 57 1.07 10.75 0.74
N GLN A 58 1.35 11.94 1.30
CA GLN A 58 1.31 13.20 0.55
C GLN A 58 2.22 13.16 -0.67
N LEU A 59 3.40 12.57 -0.48
CA LEU A 59 4.41 12.42 -1.49
C LEU A 59 4.06 11.40 -2.59
N ILE A 60 3.56 10.22 -2.21
CA ILE A 60 3.12 9.21 -3.20
C ILE A 60 2.02 9.82 -4.08
N ARG A 61 1.18 10.69 -3.50
CA ARG A 61 0.11 11.41 -4.20
C ARG A 61 0.58 12.61 -5.02
N SER A 62 1.72 13.22 -4.67
CA SER A 62 2.29 14.31 -5.49
C SER A 62 2.97 13.81 -6.77
N THR A 63 3.13 12.50 -6.92
CA THR A 63 3.72 11.88 -8.11
C THR A 63 2.73 11.96 -9.29
N PRO A 64 3.07 12.64 -10.42
CA PRO A 64 2.12 12.97 -11.49
C PRO A 64 1.38 11.80 -12.16
N LYS A 65 1.93 10.58 -12.06
CA LYS A 65 1.37 9.36 -12.67
C LYS A 65 0.67 8.44 -11.66
N SER A 66 0.74 8.76 -10.37
CA SER A 66 0.16 7.95 -9.30
C SER A 66 -1.21 8.52 -8.93
N LYS A 67 -2.28 7.73 -9.11
CA LYS A 67 -3.56 7.97 -8.41
C LYS A 67 -3.54 7.45 -6.96
N GLY A 68 -2.40 6.93 -6.51
CA GLY A 68 -2.08 6.63 -5.12
C GLY A 68 -3.06 5.68 -4.44
N ASN A 69 -3.24 4.49 -5.00
CA ASN A 69 -3.90 3.40 -4.27
C ASN A 69 -2.90 2.91 -3.23
N ILE A 70 -3.13 3.26 -1.97
CA ILE A 70 -2.20 3.01 -0.89
C ILE A 70 -2.94 2.13 0.13
N CYS A 71 -2.27 1.05 0.53
CA CYS A 71 -2.63 0.25 1.67
C CYS A 71 -1.65 0.54 2.81
N LEU A 72 -2.17 0.72 4.02
CA LEU A 72 -1.33 0.84 5.21
C LEU A 72 -1.07 -0.55 5.80
N VAL A 73 0.17 -0.86 6.18
CA VAL A 73 0.52 -2.17 6.75
C VAL A 73 1.31 -1.99 8.05
N GLY A 74 0.74 -2.44 9.16
CA GLY A 74 1.44 -2.54 10.45
C GLY A 74 2.19 -3.85 10.55
N CYS A 75 3.51 -3.81 10.50
CA CYS A 75 4.39 -4.97 10.55
C CYS A 75 4.83 -5.30 11.98
N LYS A 76 5.48 -6.47 12.13
CA LYS A 76 6.09 -6.95 13.39
C LYS A 76 5.10 -7.07 14.56
N SER A 77 3.86 -7.48 14.28
CA SER A 77 2.85 -7.70 15.33
C SER A 77 3.19 -8.79 16.36
N ASP A 78 4.27 -9.54 16.15
CA ASP A 78 4.85 -10.47 17.12
C ASP A 78 5.57 -9.77 18.29
N LEU A 79 5.86 -8.48 18.17
CA LEU A 79 6.53 -7.69 19.19
C LEU A 79 5.53 -6.78 19.94
N PRO A 80 5.85 -6.30 21.16
CA PRO A 80 4.93 -5.50 21.99
C PRO A 80 4.51 -4.17 21.36
N LEU A 81 3.21 -3.99 21.12
CA LEU A 81 2.64 -2.79 20.50
C LEU A 81 3.03 -1.50 21.26
N SER A 82 3.64 -0.54 20.57
CA SER A 82 3.94 0.80 21.10
C SER A 82 3.17 1.92 20.37
N VAL A 83 2.50 1.56 19.29
CA VAL A 83 1.79 2.48 18.39
C VAL A 83 0.31 2.57 18.77
N ASP A 84 -0.25 3.78 18.69
CA ASP A 84 -1.69 4.00 18.81
C ASP A 84 -2.43 3.57 17.54
N LEU A 85 -3.21 2.49 17.63
CA LEU A 85 -4.00 1.98 16.50
C LEU A 85 -5.16 2.90 16.13
N THR A 86 -5.62 3.77 17.04
CA THR A 86 -6.65 4.77 16.72
C THR A 86 -6.09 5.83 15.78
N LEU A 87 -4.82 6.20 15.92
CA LEU A 87 -4.11 7.07 14.98
C LEU A 87 -3.94 6.42 13.61
N ALA A 88 -3.63 5.12 13.54
CA ALA A 88 -3.53 4.41 12.27
C ALA A 88 -4.87 4.36 11.53
N LYS A 89 -5.96 4.19 12.28
CA LYS A 89 -7.33 4.26 11.75
C LYS A 89 -7.67 5.67 11.26
N ASP A 90 -7.37 6.70 12.05
CA ASP A 90 -7.55 8.11 11.66
C ASP A 90 -6.80 8.45 10.35
N ILE A 91 -5.55 8.00 10.22
CA ILE A 91 -4.78 8.16 8.98
C ILE A 91 -5.47 7.46 7.80
N THR A 92 -5.95 6.23 8.00
CA THR A 92 -6.62 5.45 6.96
C THR A 92 -7.88 6.16 6.46
N GLU A 93 -8.70 6.68 7.38
CA GLU A 93 -9.93 7.40 7.08
C GLU A 93 -9.66 8.78 6.47
N THR A 94 -8.80 9.58 7.10
CA THR A 94 -8.44 10.94 6.67
C THR A 94 -7.87 10.96 5.26
N TYR A 95 -6.99 10.00 4.94
CA TYR A 95 -6.40 9.92 3.61
C TYR A 95 -7.19 9.04 2.66
N ASN A 96 -8.29 8.39 3.06
CA ASN A 96 -9.05 7.45 2.23
C ASN A 96 -8.12 6.39 1.60
N LEU A 97 -7.38 5.68 2.45
CA LEU A 97 -6.55 4.54 2.06
C LEU A 97 -7.43 3.33 1.74
N GLU A 98 -6.93 2.42 0.91
CA GLU A 98 -7.73 1.30 0.41
C GLU A 98 -8.09 0.30 1.52
N PHE A 99 -7.13 0.01 2.40
CA PHE A 99 -7.29 -0.83 3.58
C PHE A 99 -6.08 -0.69 4.52
N HIS A 100 -6.24 -1.16 5.76
CA HIS A 100 -5.19 -1.22 6.79
C HIS A 100 -5.10 -2.65 7.34
N GLU A 101 -3.93 -3.27 7.23
CA GLU A 101 -3.68 -4.63 7.71
C GLU A 101 -2.56 -4.67 8.75
N ILE A 102 -2.69 -5.59 9.71
CA ILE A 102 -1.65 -5.88 10.71
C ILE A 102 -1.08 -7.26 10.44
N THR A 103 0.25 -7.35 10.31
CA THR A 103 0.96 -8.58 9.94
C THR A 103 2.15 -8.89 10.84
N SER A 104 2.58 -10.15 10.85
CA SER A 104 3.92 -10.54 11.30
C SER A 104 4.54 -11.41 10.22
N ALA A 105 5.63 -10.94 9.62
CA ALA A 105 6.42 -11.74 8.68
C ALA A 105 7.11 -12.92 9.39
N LYS A 106 7.47 -12.75 10.67
CA LYS A 106 8.16 -13.78 11.47
C LYS A 106 7.23 -14.95 11.79
N GLU A 107 5.99 -14.65 12.19
CA GLU A 107 4.99 -15.67 12.55
C GLU A 107 4.08 -16.04 11.37
N MET A 108 4.33 -15.48 10.19
CA MET A 108 3.48 -15.62 9.00
C MET A 108 2.01 -15.20 9.24
N LYS A 109 1.77 -14.34 10.24
CA LYS A 109 0.45 -13.86 10.62
C LYS A 109 -0.06 -12.84 9.61
N ASN A 110 -1.22 -13.10 9.02
CA ASN A 110 -1.93 -12.25 8.04
C ASN A 110 -1.16 -11.92 6.75
N VAL A 111 0.05 -12.45 6.53
CA VAL A 111 0.84 -12.16 5.32
C VAL A 111 0.17 -12.73 4.07
N ASN A 112 -0.29 -14.00 4.11
CA ASN A 112 -1.01 -14.60 2.99
C ASN A 112 -2.32 -13.86 2.68
N TYR A 113 -3.04 -13.49 3.74
CA TYR A 113 -4.28 -12.74 3.62
C TYR A 113 -4.04 -11.36 3.00
N LEU A 114 -3.01 -10.62 3.44
CA LEU A 114 -2.62 -9.34 2.87
C LEU A 114 -2.40 -9.44 1.36
N PHE A 115 -1.57 -10.39 0.90
CA PHE A 115 -1.28 -10.52 -0.53
C PHE A 115 -2.49 -11.01 -1.34
N GLN A 116 -3.33 -11.88 -0.76
CA GLN A 116 -4.58 -12.28 -1.39
C GLN A 116 -5.54 -11.08 -1.53
N HIS A 117 -5.66 -10.26 -0.48
CA HIS A 117 -6.46 -9.05 -0.49
C HIS A 117 -5.95 -8.05 -1.55
N CYS A 118 -4.63 -7.87 -1.66
CA CYS A 118 -4.01 -7.08 -2.73
C CYS A 118 -4.35 -7.59 -4.12
N ALA A 119 -4.27 -8.90 -4.34
CA ALA A 119 -4.61 -9.51 -5.63
C ALA A 119 -6.08 -9.29 -5.98
N ASP A 120 -7.00 -9.57 -5.05
CA ASP A 120 -8.44 -9.37 -5.25
C ASP A 120 -8.77 -7.89 -5.52
N TRP A 121 -8.09 -6.97 -4.83
CA TRP A 121 -8.23 -5.53 -5.03
C TRP A 121 -7.78 -5.11 -6.44
N CYS A 122 -6.59 -5.55 -6.87
CA CYS A 122 -6.04 -5.25 -8.19
C CYS A 122 -6.93 -5.82 -9.31
N TYR A 123 -7.42 -7.04 -9.13
CA TYR A 123 -8.31 -7.71 -10.07
C TYR A 123 -9.59 -6.91 -10.33
N ARG A 124 -10.31 -6.55 -9.27
CA ARG A 124 -11.57 -5.80 -9.37
C ARG A 124 -11.39 -4.46 -10.08
N ARG A 125 -10.28 -3.77 -9.81
CA ARG A 125 -9.96 -2.47 -10.45
C ARG A 125 -9.65 -2.63 -11.94
N ALA A 126 -8.97 -3.71 -12.33
CA ALA A 126 -8.73 -4.02 -13.74
C ALA A 126 -10.04 -4.33 -14.49
N GLU A 127 -10.94 -5.14 -13.89
CA GLU A 127 -12.24 -5.45 -14.47
C GLU A 127 -13.10 -4.19 -14.71
N ILE A 128 -13.21 -3.32 -13.71
CA ILE A 128 -13.97 -2.07 -13.81
C ILE A 128 -13.42 -1.18 -14.94
N SER A 129 -12.10 -1.11 -15.08
CA SER A 129 -11.43 -0.31 -16.11
C SER A 129 -11.75 -0.84 -17.51
N GLN A 130 -11.79 -2.16 -17.69
CA GLN A 130 -12.17 -2.78 -18.96
C GLN A 130 -13.62 -2.48 -19.32
N ILE A 131 -14.56 -2.66 -18.38
CA ILE A 131 -15.99 -2.41 -18.58
C ILE A 131 -16.24 -0.94 -19.00
N ASN A 132 -15.57 0.02 -18.37
CA ASN A 132 -15.74 1.43 -18.71
C ASN A 132 -15.23 1.75 -20.12
N SER A 133 -14.10 1.17 -20.51
CA SER A 133 -13.52 1.36 -21.86
C SER A 133 -14.38 0.79 -22.98
N GLU A 134 -15.21 -0.23 -22.70
CA GLU A 134 -16.15 -0.81 -23.67
C GLU A 134 -17.43 0.01 -23.81
N LYS A 135 -17.86 0.68 -22.73
CA LYS A 135 -19.04 1.57 -22.75
C LYS A 135 -18.78 2.87 -23.52
N GLU A 136 -17.57 3.43 -23.44
CA GLU A 136 -17.19 4.66 -24.15
C GLU A 136 -17.04 4.48 -25.67
N LYS A 137 -16.97 3.22 -26.15
CA LYS A 137 -16.85 2.87 -27.57
C LYS A 137 -18.21 2.62 -28.25
N LYS A 138 -19.33 2.67 -27.52
CA LYS A 138 -20.69 2.55 -28.03
C LYS A 138 -21.39 3.90 -27.99
#